data_AF-A0A1G9LEL4-F1
#
_entry.id   AF-A0A1G9LEL4-F1
#
_cell.length_a   1.000
_cell.length_b   1.000
_cell.length_c   1.000
_cell.angle_alpha   90.00
_cell.angle_beta   90.00
_cell.angle_gamma   90.00
#
_symmetry.space_group_name_H-M   'P 1'
#
loop_
_entity.id
_entity.type
_entity.pdbx_description
1 polymer ?
#
loop_
_entity_poly.entity_id
_entity_poly.type
_entity_poly.pdbx_seq_one_letter_code
_entity_poly.pdbx_strand_id
1 'polypeptide(L)'
;MPKYPASLLLGLLLMASGARAQDVLADLALAEQSHAVVSDTAPPKKLKPILRYNPFYWAANGTLTFYQTVISPQISADCLFELSCSRFSREAIRRFGLIKGVALSADRISRCNRLSATSLDPVRANAAGKSIDTPDMYQKTPDR
;
A
#
# COMPACT_ATOMS: atom_id res chain seq x y z
N MET A 1 -26.81 31.07 41.32
CA MET A 1 -27.18 29.81 40.64
C MET A 1 -28.41 30.09 39.77
N PRO A 2 -28.27 30.17 38.44
CA PRO A 2 -29.40 30.49 37.57
C PRO A 2 -30.36 29.30 37.47
N LYS A 3 -31.65 29.53 37.78
CA LYS A 3 -32.74 28.54 37.69
C LYS A 3 -33.32 28.58 36.28
N TYR A 4 -32.87 27.73 35.37
CA TYR A 4 -33.49 27.58 34.06
C TYR A 4 -34.70 26.65 34.15
N PRO A 5 -35.86 26.98 33.54
CA PRO A 5 -37.03 26.10 33.55
C PRO A 5 -36.76 24.83 32.73
N ALA A 6 -37.26 23.69 33.19
CA ALA A 6 -36.98 22.36 32.61
C ALA A 6 -37.27 22.25 31.10
N SER A 7 -38.20 23.05 30.58
CA SER A 7 -38.54 23.13 29.16
C SER A 7 -37.42 23.71 28.28
N LEU A 8 -36.61 24.64 28.82
CA LEU A 8 -35.46 25.21 28.11
C LEU A 8 -34.29 24.22 28.03
N LEU A 9 -34.10 23.41 29.08
CA LEU A 9 -33.11 22.32 29.09
C LEU A 9 -33.50 21.20 28.11
N LEU A 10 -34.78 20.83 28.05
CA LEU A 10 -35.27 19.80 27.13
C LEU A 10 -35.15 20.25 25.66
N GLY A 11 -35.43 21.53 25.38
CA GLY A 11 -35.24 22.12 24.05
C GLY A 11 -33.77 22.15 23.61
N LEU A 12 -32.84 22.51 24.52
CA LEU A 12 -31.40 22.50 24.24
C LEU A 12 -30.88 21.06 24.01
N LEU A 13 -31.43 20.07 24.73
CA LEU A 13 -31.06 18.66 24.59
C LEU A 13 -31.54 18.07 23.24
N LEU A 14 -32.75 18.44 22.79
CA LEU A 14 -33.31 18.07 21.48
C LEU A 14 -32.52 18.70 20.32
N MET A 15 -32.08 19.95 20.46
CA MET A 15 -31.24 20.61 19.45
C MET A 15 -29.82 20.03 19.40
N ALA A 16 -29.24 19.68 20.54
CA ALA A 16 -27.91 19.06 20.61
C ALA A 16 -27.87 17.63 20.05
N SER A 17 -29.00 16.92 20.05
CA SER A 17 -29.10 15.57 19.48
C SER A 17 -29.42 15.56 17.97
N GLY A 18 -30.08 16.61 17.45
CA GLY A 18 -30.35 16.76 16.01
C GLY A 18 -29.08 17.03 15.18
N ALA A 19 -28.16 17.86 15.67
CA ALA A 19 -26.95 18.24 14.92
C ALA A 19 -26.02 17.04 14.60
N ARG A 20 -25.85 16.11 15.55
CA ARG A 20 -25.02 14.91 15.34
C ARG A 20 -25.58 13.93 14.31
N ALA A 21 -26.89 13.89 14.14
CA ALA A 21 -27.51 12.99 13.18
C ALA A 21 -27.26 13.45 11.73
N GLN A 22 -27.24 14.77 11.50
CA GLN A 22 -26.98 15.34 10.17
C GLN A 22 -25.52 15.18 9.75
N ASP A 23 -24.57 15.31 10.69
CA ASP A 23 -23.14 15.12 10.39
C ASP A 23 -22.82 13.66 10.03
N VAL A 24 -23.39 12.69 10.75
CA VAL A 24 -23.21 11.24 10.47
C VAL A 24 -23.83 10.83 9.13
N LEU A 25 -24.95 11.44 8.75
CA LEU A 25 -25.56 11.24 7.43
C LEU A 25 -24.72 11.83 6.30
N ALA A 26 -24.07 12.99 6.53
CA ALA A 26 -23.12 13.57 5.57
C ALA A 26 -21.85 12.72 5.44
N ASP A 27 -21.34 12.16 6.55
CA ASP A 27 -20.17 11.28 6.56
C ASP A 27 -20.46 9.91 5.89
N LEU A 28 -21.67 9.35 6.08
CA LEU A 28 -22.11 8.14 5.36
C LEU A 28 -22.22 8.38 3.85
N ALA A 29 -22.66 9.56 3.42
CA ALA A 29 -22.74 9.93 2.01
C ALA A 29 -21.35 10.09 1.36
N LEU A 30 -20.33 10.55 2.10
CA LEU A 30 -18.95 10.60 1.64
C LEU A 30 -18.27 9.22 1.67
N ALA A 31 -18.64 8.35 2.61
CA ALA A 31 -18.13 6.97 2.66
C ALA A 31 -18.54 6.16 1.42
N GLU A 32 -19.76 6.37 0.90
CA GLU A 32 -20.26 5.71 -0.31
C GLU A 32 -19.45 6.07 -1.58
N GLN A 33 -18.88 7.28 -1.63
CA GLN A 33 -18.05 7.71 -2.77
C GLN A 33 -16.63 7.12 -2.75
N SER A 34 -16.11 6.71 -1.58
CA SER A 34 -14.76 6.17 -1.44
C SER A 34 -14.63 4.68 -1.83
N HIS A 35 -15.75 3.95 -1.94
CA HIS A 35 -15.81 2.56 -2.40
C HIS A 35 -16.02 2.39 -3.90
N ALA A 36 -15.96 3.48 -4.68
CA ALA A 36 -15.60 3.41 -6.09
C ALA A 36 -14.10 3.07 -6.25
N VAL A 37 -13.68 1.98 -5.60
CA VAL A 37 -12.47 1.24 -5.91
C VAL A 37 -12.58 0.89 -7.39
N VAL A 38 -11.66 1.44 -8.16
CA VAL A 38 -11.43 1.19 -9.58
C VAL A 38 -11.67 -0.28 -9.91
N SER A 39 -12.90 -0.57 -10.34
CA SER A 39 -13.31 -1.87 -10.86
C SER A 39 -12.98 -1.86 -12.34
N ASP A 40 -11.68 -1.98 -12.65
CA ASP A 40 -11.17 -2.26 -13.99
C ASP A 40 -11.44 -3.74 -14.34
N THR A 41 -12.71 -4.14 -14.34
CA THR A 41 -13.17 -5.44 -14.84
C THR A 41 -13.99 -5.28 -16.12
N ALA A 42 -13.73 -4.21 -16.89
CA ALA A 42 -14.28 -4.11 -18.23
C ALA A 42 -13.73 -5.27 -19.09
N PRO A 43 -14.59 -6.12 -19.68
CA PRO A 43 -14.13 -7.24 -20.50
C PRO A 43 -13.32 -6.71 -21.69
N PRO A 44 -12.21 -7.36 -22.06
CA PRO A 44 -11.35 -6.88 -23.13
C PRO A 44 -12.18 -6.74 -24.42
N LYS A 45 -12.28 -5.52 -24.95
CA LYS A 45 -13.00 -5.26 -26.19
C LYS A 45 -12.41 -6.16 -27.29
N LYS A 46 -13.28 -6.91 -27.99
CA LYS A 46 -12.84 -7.79 -29.08
C LYS A 46 -12.05 -6.98 -30.12
N LEU A 47 -10.79 -7.38 -30.34
CA LEU A 47 -9.93 -6.70 -31.29
C LEU A 47 -10.49 -6.79 -32.72
N LYS A 48 -10.41 -5.68 -33.45
CA LYS A 48 -10.78 -5.62 -34.87
C LYS A 48 -9.84 -6.50 -35.70
N PRO A 49 -10.33 -7.20 -36.74
CA PRO A 49 -9.53 -8.13 -37.55
C PRO A 49 -8.32 -7.46 -38.24
N ILE A 50 -8.40 -6.16 -38.55
CA ILE A 50 -7.30 -5.38 -39.12
C ILE A 50 -6.11 -5.25 -38.15
N LEU A 51 -6.36 -5.14 -36.85
CA LEU A 51 -5.29 -5.07 -35.83
C LEU A 51 -4.58 -6.41 -35.64
N ARG A 52 -5.22 -7.53 -36.00
CA ARG A 52 -4.66 -8.89 -35.86
C ARG A 52 -3.51 -9.15 -36.84
N TYR A 53 -3.51 -8.49 -38.00
CA TYR A 53 -2.51 -8.70 -39.06
C TYR A 53 -1.46 -7.58 -39.14
N ASN A 54 -1.47 -6.61 -38.21
CA ASN A 54 -0.47 -5.55 -38.20
C ASN A 54 0.84 -6.06 -37.57
N PRO A 55 1.97 -6.10 -38.31
CA PRO A 55 3.25 -6.57 -37.77
C PRO A 55 3.72 -5.76 -36.56
N PHE A 56 3.38 -4.47 -36.49
CA PHE A 56 3.69 -3.62 -35.34
C PHE A 56 2.89 -3.99 -34.09
N TYR A 57 1.62 -4.42 -34.25
CA TYR A 57 0.80 -4.88 -33.13
C TYR A 57 1.36 -6.17 -32.53
N TRP A 58 1.82 -7.10 -33.38
CA TRP A 58 2.42 -8.34 -32.92
C TRP A 58 3.77 -8.11 -32.23
N ALA A 59 4.61 -7.21 -32.77
CA ALA A 59 5.85 -6.80 -32.13
C ALA A 59 5.61 -6.13 -30.75
N ALA A 60 4.66 -5.20 -30.66
CA ALA A 60 4.30 -4.53 -29.41
C ALA A 60 3.71 -5.50 -28.38
N ASN A 61 2.84 -6.41 -28.80
CA ASN A 61 2.23 -7.38 -27.89
C ASN A 61 3.24 -8.46 -27.45
N GLY A 62 4.13 -8.88 -28.34
CA GLY A 62 5.23 -9.80 -28.02
C GLY A 62 6.21 -9.22 -27.01
N THR A 63 6.63 -7.96 -27.18
CA THR A 63 7.50 -7.27 -26.21
C THR A 63 6.82 -7.09 -24.85
N LEU A 64 5.52 -6.76 -24.85
CA LEU A 64 4.74 -6.67 -23.62
C LEU A 64 4.60 -8.03 -22.92
N THR A 65 4.32 -9.09 -23.66
CA THR A 65 4.22 -10.46 -23.13
C THR A 65 5.56 -10.94 -22.58
N PHE A 66 6.67 -10.57 -23.22
CA PHE A 66 8.02 -10.85 -22.72
C PHE A 66 8.28 -10.13 -21.39
N TYR A 67 7.92 -8.84 -21.28
CA TYR A 67 7.99 -8.11 -20.02
C TYR A 67 7.15 -8.79 -18.92
N GLN A 68 5.93 -9.20 -19.23
CA GLN A 68 5.04 -9.86 -18.28
C GLN A 68 5.54 -11.25 -17.84
N THR A 69 6.20 -12.00 -18.72
CA THR A 69 6.67 -13.36 -18.38
C THR A 69 8.04 -13.36 -17.71
N VAL A 70 8.93 -12.43 -18.05
CA VAL A 70 10.31 -12.43 -17.55
C VAL A 70 10.49 -11.48 -16.35
N ILE A 71 9.89 -10.28 -16.40
CA ILE A 71 10.13 -9.22 -15.41
C ILE A 71 9.03 -9.22 -14.34
N SER A 72 7.75 -9.34 -14.71
CA SER A 72 6.63 -9.34 -13.76
C SER A 72 6.74 -10.37 -12.61
N PRO A 73 7.15 -11.64 -12.84
CA PRO A 73 7.24 -12.61 -11.73
C PRO A 73 8.38 -12.30 -10.76
N GLN A 74 9.37 -11.50 -11.15
CA GLN A 74 10.43 -11.06 -10.24
C GLN A 74 9.91 -10.00 -9.25
N ILE A 75 8.97 -9.16 -9.70
CA ILE A 75 8.34 -8.10 -8.89
C ILE A 75 7.19 -8.66 -8.04
N SER A 76 6.55 -9.75 -8.49
CA SER A 76 5.46 -10.43 -7.78
C SER A 76 5.94 -11.45 -6.72
N ALA A 77 7.21 -11.39 -6.33
CA ALA A 77 7.77 -12.30 -5.32
C ALA A 77 7.26 -11.94 -3.91
N ASP A 78 6.86 -12.96 -3.14
CA ASP A 78 6.67 -12.82 -1.70
C ASP A 78 7.91 -12.17 -1.09
N CYS A 79 7.69 -11.18 -0.22
CA CYS A 79 8.79 -10.46 0.39
C CYS A 79 9.69 -11.43 1.18
N LEU A 80 10.98 -11.47 0.83
CA LEU A 80 11.99 -12.34 1.43
C LEU A 80 12.21 -12.10 2.93
N PHE A 81 11.89 -10.89 3.36
CA PHE A 81 12.12 -10.42 4.71
C PHE A 81 10.87 -10.56 5.58
N GLU A 82 11.07 -10.67 6.90
CA GLU A 82 9.99 -10.73 7.87
C GLU A 82 9.04 -9.52 7.77
N LEU A 83 9.62 -8.31 7.66
CA LEU A 83 8.87 -7.11 7.33
C LEU A 83 8.80 -6.94 5.82
N SER A 84 7.59 -6.74 5.28
CA SER A 84 7.42 -6.40 3.87
C SER A 84 8.19 -5.12 3.51
N CYS A 85 8.74 -5.04 2.30
CA CYS A 85 9.47 -3.85 1.84
C CYS A 85 8.63 -2.57 2.02
N SER A 86 7.33 -2.62 1.75
CA SER A 86 6.41 -1.49 1.96
C SER A 86 6.28 -1.07 3.43
N ARG A 87 6.23 -2.02 4.37
CA ARG A 87 6.20 -1.74 5.82
C ARG A 87 7.52 -1.19 6.29
N PHE A 88 8.64 -1.79 5.86
CA PHE A 88 9.98 -1.29 6.15
C PHE A 88 10.15 0.14 5.66
N SER A 89 9.77 0.44 4.41
CA SER A 89 9.89 1.77 3.84
C SER A 89 9.12 2.82 4.62
N ARG A 90 7.89 2.51 5.02
CA ARG A 90 7.07 3.42 5.83
C ARG A 90 7.71 3.69 7.20
N GLU A 91 8.33 2.68 7.80
CA GLU A 91 8.99 2.81 9.10
C GLU A 91 10.34 3.54 8.98
N ALA A 92 11.13 3.22 7.95
CA ALA A 92 12.41 3.85 7.66
C ALA A 92 12.26 5.34 7.37
N ILE A 93 11.25 5.73 6.60
CA ILE A 93 10.93 7.15 6.35
C ILE A 93 10.50 7.85 7.65
N ARG A 94 9.67 7.21 8.47
CA ARG A 94 9.25 7.79 9.77
C ARG A 94 10.40 7.97 10.76
N ARG A 95 11.39 7.06 10.76
CA ARG A 95 12.51 7.11 11.72
C ARG A 95 13.71 7.91 11.25
N PHE A 96 14.05 7.82 9.96
CA PHE A 96 15.28 8.40 9.40
C PHE A 96 15.03 9.61 8.49
N GLY A 97 13.77 9.99 8.28
CA GLY A 97 13.38 11.04 7.33
C GLY A 97 13.34 10.55 5.89
N LEU A 98 12.90 11.42 4.98
CA LEU A 98 12.62 11.06 3.59
C LEU A 98 13.87 10.60 2.83
N ILE A 99 14.97 11.36 2.89
CA ILE A 99 16.18 11.08 2.10
C ILE A 99 16.82 9.74 2.52
N LYS A 100 17.14 9.59 3.81
CA LYS A 100 17.77 8.37 4.33
C LYS A 100 16.81 7.18 4.31
N GLY A 101 15.53 7.39 4.61
CA GLY A 101 14.52 6.34 4.56
C GLY A 101 14.29 5.79 3.15
N VAL A 102 14.27 6.65 2.13
CA VAL A 102 14.16 6.24 0.72
C VAL A 102 15.43 5.51 0.26
N ALA A 103 16.62 6.00 0.61
CA ALA A 103 17.88 5.32 0.27
C ALA A 103 17.94 3.89 0.85
N LEU A 104 17.61 3.72 2.14
CA LEU A 104 17.54 2.41 2.79
C LEU A 104 16.49 1.49 2.18
N SER A 105 15.34 2.07 1.79
CA SER A 105 14.26 1.33 1.14
C SER A 105 14.67 0.84 -0.24
N ALA A 106 15.31 1.69 -1.04
CA ALA A 106 15.76 1.35 -2.39
C ALA A 106 16.82 0.24 -2.36
N ASP A 107 17.80 0.35 -1.45
CA ASP A 107 18.78 -0.70 -1.19
C ASP A 107 18.11 -2.04 -0.86
N ARG A 108 17.13 -2.05 0.06
CA ARG A 108 16.40 -3.27 0.42
C ARG A 108 15.57 -3.84 -0.73
N ILE A 109 14.88 -3.01 -1.50
CA ILE A 109 14.07 -3.44 -2.66
C ILE A 109 14.96 -4.08 -3.72
N SER A 110 16.18 -3.54 -3.95
CA SER A 110 17.11 -4.11 -4.92
C SER A 110 17.52 -5.56 -4.61
N ARG A 111 17.60 -5.90 -3.31
CA ARG A 111 17.88 -7.26 -2.80
C ARG A 111 16.64 -8.15 -2.70
N CYS A 112 15.45 -7.57 -2.74
CA CYS A 112 14.19 -8.30 -2.60
C CYS A 112 13.75 -8.90 -3.94
N ASN A 113 14.43 -9.96 -4.38
CA ASN A 113 14.11 -10.67 -5.63
C ASN A 113 14.29 -12.19 -5.46
N ARG A 114 13.62 -13.02 -6.27
CA ARG A 114 13.71 -14.49 -6.12
C ARG A 114 15.12 -15.07 -6.25
N LEU A 115 16.00 -14.44 -7.04
CA LEU A 115 17.38 -14.87 -7.21
C LEU A 115 18.17 -14.74 -5.89
N SER A 116 17.88 -13.70 -5.12
CA SER A 116 18.49 -13.43 -3.81
C SER A 116 17.87 -14.26 -2.68
N ALA A 117 16.73 -14.93 -2.92
CA ALA A 117 16.10 -15.84 -1.96
C ALA A 117 17.01 -17.01 -1.60
N THR A 118 17.74 -17.53 -2.59
CA THR A 118 18.66 -18.67 -2.43
C THR A 118 19.91 -18.30 -1.63
N SER A 119 20.29 -17.02 -1.62
CA SER A 119 21.48 -16.53 -0.94
C SER A 119 21.21 -16.02 0.49
N LEU A 120 20.00 -16.23 1.03
CA LEU A 120 19.68 -15.80 2.38
C LEU A 120 20.42 -16.68 3.39
N ASP A 121 21.18 -16.02 4.26
CA ASP A 121 21.87 -16.67 5.37
C ASP A 121 20.84 -17.21 6.39
N PRO A 122 20.81 -18.53 6.65
CA PRO A 122 19.85 -19.14 7.59
C PRO A 122 20.03 -18.62 9.02
N VAL A 123 21.20 -18.06 9.36
CA VAL A 123 21.47 -17.51 10.70
C VAL A 123 20.57 -16.31 11.03
N ARG A 124 20.08 -15.59 10.02
CA ARG A 124 19.16 -14.45 10.18
C ARG A 124 17.74 -14.77 9.73
N ALA A 125 17.35 -16.04 9.63
CA ALA A 125 15.99 -16.42 9.30
C ALA A 125 15.14 -16.56 10.57
N ASN A 126 13.90 -16.05 10.53
CA ASN A 126 12.91 -16.31 11.57
C ASN A 126 12.38 -17.76 11.48
N ALA A 127 11.53 -18.18 12.42
CA ALA A 127 10.93 -19.52 12.42
C ALA A 127 10.10 -19.84 11.16
N ALA A 128 9.72 -18.82 10.37
CA ALA A 128 9.02 -18.95 9.10
C ALA A 128 9.95 -18.93 7.87
N GLY A 129 11.28 -18.95 8.06
CA GLY A 129 12.27 -18.96 6.98
C GLY A 129 12.50 -17.61 6.28
N LYS A 130 12.02 -16.51 6.85
CA LYS A 130 12.21 -15.15 6.30
C LYS A 130 13.37 -14.43 6.97
N SER A 131 14.13 -13.65 6.19
CA SER A 131 15.28 -12.91 6.72
C SER A 131 14.86 -11.74 7.61
N ILE A 132 15.54 -11.58 8.75
CA ILE A 132 15.32 -10.53 9.74
C ILE A 132 16.13 -9.31 9.33
N ASP A 133 15.43 -8.24 8.94
CA ASP A 133 16.00 -6.93 8.60
C ASP A 133 15.05 -5.86 9.15
N THR A 134 15.38 -5.27 10.30
CA THR A 134 14.58 -4.24 10.98
C THR A 134 15.23 -2.87 10.84
N PRO A 135 14.44 -1.78 10.79
CA PRO A 135 14.98 -0.41 10.71
C PRO A 135 15.94 -0.07 11.85
N ASP A 136 15.79 -0.71 13.02
CA ASP A 136 16.66 -0.55 14.19
C ASP A 136 18.12 -0.88 13.91
N MET A 137 18.38 -1.84 13.00
CA MET A 137 19.73 -2.24 12.60
C MET A 137 20.51 -1.13 11.88
N TYR A 138 19.82 -0.11 11.34
CA TYR A 138 20.43 1.03 10.63
C TYR A 138 20.50 2.30 11.48
N GLN A 139 20.10 2.22 12.75
CA GLN A 139 20.38 3.28 13.71
C GLN A 139 21.89 3.27 13.93
N LYS A 140 22.54 4.41 13.62
CA LYS A 140 23.89 4.62 14.15
C LYS A 140 23.69 4.74 15.65
N THR A 141 24.11 3.74 16.42
CA THR A 141 24.26 3.89 17.85
C THR A 141 25.10 5.16 18.05
N PRO A 142 24.61 6.19 18.76
CA PRO A 142 25.50 7.25 19.19
C PRO A 142 26.54 6.55 20.08
N ASP A 143 27.79 6.56 19.65
CA ASP A 143 28.92 6.09 20.45
C ASP A 143 28.82 6.82 21.80
N ARG A 144 28.68 6.06 22.87
CA ARG A 144 28.27 6.55 24.19
C ARG A 144 29.47 7.00 25.00
#